data_AF-A0A3D9UTF4-F1
#
_entry.id   AF-A0A3D9UTF4-F1
#
_cell.length_a   1.000
_cell.length_b   1.000
_cell.length_c   1.000
_cell.angle_alpha   90.00
_cell.angle_beta   90.00
_cell.angle_gamma   90.00
#
_symmetry.space_group_name_H-M   'P 1'
#
loop_
_entity.id
_entity.type
_entity.pdbx_description
1 polymer ?
#
loop_
_entity_poly.entity_id
_entity_poly.type
_entity_poly.pdbx_seq_one_letter_code
_entity_poly.pdbx_strand_id
1 'polypeptide(L)' 'MKNIGTTYVLSGVLLFGLTYITSAIYAGSLEIWDRLSGKFFTAFYEIHGTTLSIISICLIIVGIYCIHKKV' A
#
# COMPACT_ATOMS: atom_id res chain seq x y z
N MET A 1 14.79 -11.84 -15.95
CA MET A 1 14.04 -10.67 -15.41
C MET A 1 13.99 -10.62 -13.87
N LYS A 2 14.89 -11.32 -13.18
CA LYS A 2 14.79 -11.53 -11.72
C LYS A 2 14.99 -10.24 -10.91
N ASN A 3 15.93 -9.38 -11.31
CA ASN A 3 16.18 -8.10 -10.64
C ASN A 3 14.99 -7.14 -10.80
N ILE A 4 14.41 -7.05 -12.00
CA ILE A 4 13.21 -6.25 -12.27
C ILE A 4 12.04 -6.72 -11.40
N GLY A 5 11.79 -8.04 -11.35
CA GLY A 5 10.73 -8.59 -10.49
C GLY A 5 10.98 -8.33 -9.00
N THR A 6 12.24 -8.39 -8.55
CA THR A 6 12.61 -8.05 -7.16
C THR A 6 12.31 -6.58 -6.84
N THR A 7 12.62 -5.66 -7.76
CA THR A 7 12.26 -4.24 -7.61
C THR A 7 10.75 -4.05 -7.51
N TYR A 8 9.95 -4.73 -8.34
CA TYR A 8 8.49 -4.66 -8.25
C TYR A 8 7.95 -5.14 -6.89
N VAL A 9 8.46 -6.27 -6.38
CA VAL A 9 8.07 -6.77 -5.05
C VAL A 9 8.43 -5.76 -3.96
N LEU A 10 9.67 -5.25 -3.96
CA LEU A 10 10.12 -4.27 -2.97
C LEU A 10 9.29 -2.99 -3.01
N SER A 11 9.05 -2.44 -4.21
CA SER A 11 8.20 -1.26 -4.39
C SER A 11 6.77 -1.49 -3.90
N GLY A 12 6.20 -2.67 -4.18
CA GLY A 12 4.88 -3.05 -3.69
C GLY A 12 4.82 -3.13 -2.16
N VAL A 13 5.78 -3.83 -1.53
CA VAL A 13 5.87 -3.95 -0.06
C VAL A 13 6.05 -2.59 0.60
N LEU A 14 6.93 -1.75 0.06
CA LEU A 14 7.15 -0.38 0.55
C LEU A 14 5.89 0.45 0.43
N LEU A 15 5.22 0.44 -0.73
CA LEU A 15 3.96 1.17 -0.93
C LEU A 15 2.87 0.71 0.06
N PHE A 16 2.78 -0.60 0.31
CA PHE A 16 1.84 -1.14 1.30
C PHE A 16 2.14 -0.58 2.68
N GLY A 17 3.36 -0.76 3.18
CA GLY A 17 3.76 -0.33 4.52
C GLY A 17 3.61 1.18 4.70
N LEU A 18 4.07 1.97 3.74
CA LEU A 18 3.95 3.43 3.77
C LEU A 18 2.51 3.90 3.79
N THR A 19 1.59 3.22 3.09
CA THR A 19 0.16 3.56 3.12
C THR A 19 -0.41 3.44 4.54
N TYR A 20 -0.12 2.34 5.24
CA TYR A 20 -0.61 2.13 6.60
C TYR A 20 0.08 3.03 7.63
N ILE A 21 1.39 3.24 7.51
CA ILE A 21 2.14 4.15 8.39
C ILE A 21 1.62 5.59 8.22
N THR A 22 1.45 6.05 6.98
CA THR A 22 0.93 7.40 6.69
C THR A 22 -0.49 7.55 7.23
N SER A 23 -1.33 6.54 7.06
CA SER A 23 -2.69 6.54 7.63
C SER A 23 -2.67 6.64 9.16
N ALA A 24 -1.77 5.93 9.83
CA ALA A 24 -1.64 5.96 11.29
C ALA A 24 -1.18 7.33 11.79
N ILE A 25 -0.16 7.91 11.14
CA ILE A 25 0.34 9.26 11.47
C ILE A 25 -0.78 10.29 11.26
N TYR A 26 -1.45 10.24 10.10
CA TYR A 26 -2.51 11.18 9.77
C TYR A 26 -3.73 11.04 10.70
N ALA A 27 -4.12 9.81 11.05
CA ALA A 27 -5.16 9.56 12.04
C ALA A 27 -4.85 10.17 13.42
N GLY A 28 -3.57 10.22 13.80
CA GLY A 28 -3.12 10.88 15.03
C GLY A 28 -3.35 12.40 15.02
N SER A 29 -3.36 13.03 13.84
CA SER A 29 -3.63 14.47 13.68
C SER A 29 -5.11 14.82 13.52
N LEU A 30 -5.99 13.83 13.31
CA LEU A 30 -7.43 14.09 13.15
C LEU A 30 -8.08 14.38 14.51
N GLU A 31 -8.54 15.60 14.71
CA GLU A 31 -9.36 15.98 15.87
C GLU A 31 -10.79 15.45 15.74
N ILE A 32 -11.36 15.55 14.53
CA ILE A 32 -12.70 15.10 14.15
C ILE A 32 -12.57 14.06 13.04
N TRP A 33 -13.49 13.10 13.00
CA TRP A 33 -13.53 12.11 11.93
C TRP A 33 -14.97 11.72 11.61
N ASP A 34 -15.27 11.60 10.32
CA ASP A 34 -16.66 11.45 9.86
C ASP A 34 -17.07 9.98 9.68
N ARG A 35 -16.12 9.06 9.53
CA ARG A 35 -16.44 7.64 9.37
C ARG A 35 -16.68 6.95 10.70
N LEU A 36 -17.80 6.23 10.80
CA LEU A 36 -18.14 5.35 11.93
C LEU A 36 -17.07 4.29 12.23
N SER A 37 -16.29 3.89 11.22
CA SER A 37 -15.18 2.95 11.34
C SER A 37 -13.98 3.50 12.12
N GLY A 38 -13.98 4.77 12.52
CA GLY A 38 -12.95 5.38 13.38
C GLY A 38 -11.88 6.18 12.62
N LYS A 39 -11.06 6.92 13.40
CA LYS A 39 -10.02 7.84 12.89
C LYS A 39 -9.09 7.22 11.85
N PHE A 40 -8.60 6.01 12.12
CA PHE A 40 -7.68 5.32 11.22
C PHE A 40 -8.29 5.09 9.85
N PHE A 41 -9.54 4.61 9.79
CA PHE A 41 -10.21 4.36 8.51
C PHE A 41 -10.60 5.63 7.77
N THR A 42 -10.91 6.72 8.50
CA THR A 42 -11.08 8.05 7.91
C THR A 42 -9.79 8.51 7.24
N ALA A 43 -8.68 8.52 7.98
CA ALA A 43 -7.36 8.88 7.46
C ALA A 43 -6.94 8.00 6.27
N PHE A 44 -7.12 6.68 6.39
CA PHE A 44 -6.82 5.72 5.33
C PHE A 44 -7.64 5.98 4.06
N TYR A 45 -8.92 6.33 4.21
CA TYR A 45 -9.76 6.68 3.07
C TYR A 45 -9.34 7.99 2.40
N GLU A 46 -9.06 9.02 3.20
CA GLU A 46 -8.68 10.34 2.71
C GLU A 46 -7.37 10.30 1.92
N ILE A 47 -6.39 9.50 2.33
CA ILE A 47 -5.15 9.31 1.55
C ILE A 47 -5.30 8.34 0.38
N HIS A 48 -6.52 7.90 0.08
CA HIS A 48 -6.83 6.91 -0.97
C HIS A 48 -6.13 5.57 -0.74
N GLY A 49 -6.02 5.15 0.52
CA GLY A 49 -5.29 3.96 0.94
C GLY A 49 -5.79 2.68 0.27
N THR A 50 -7.09 2.56 -0.03
CA THR A 50 -7.61 1.40 -0.78
C THR A 50 -6.98 1.30 -2.16
N THR A 51 -6.93 2.41 -2.90
CA THR A 51 -6.33 2.46 -4.25
C THR A 51 -4.83 2.15 -4.18
N LEU A 52 -4.12 2.75 -3.22
CA LEU A 52 -2.69 2.51 -3.02
C LEU A 52 -2.39 1.06 -2.65
N SER A 53 -3.20 0.44 -1.79
CA SER A 53 -3.09 -0.98 -1.43
C SER A 53 -3.35 -1.90 -2.62
N ILE A 54 -4.34 -1.58 -3.48
CA ILE A 54 -4.59 -2.36 -4.71
C ILE A 54 -3.37 -2.28 -5.65
N ILE A 55 -2.84 -1.08 -5.89
CA ILE A 55 -1.64 -0.88 -6.72
C ILE A 55 -0.46 -1.67 -6.15
N SER A 56 -0.25 -1.59 -4.84
CA SER A 56 0.79 -2.35 -4.14
C SER A 56 0.66 -3.86 -4.37
N ILE A 57 -0.53 -4.43 -4.21
CA ILE A 57 -0.79 -5.86 -4.43
C ILE A 57 -0.50 -6.23 -5.90
N CYS A 58 -0.91 -5.40 -6.86
CA CYS A 58 -0.59 -5.62 -8.27
C CYS A 58 0.93 -5.65 -8.52
N LEU A 59 1.68 -4.72 -7.93
CA LEU A 59 3.15 -4.69 -8.05
C LEU A 59 3.78 -5.97 -7.47
N ILE A 60 3.30 -6.45 -6.33
CA ILE A 60 3.80 -7.69 -5.70
C ILE A 60 3.52 -8.89 -6.60
N ILE A 61 2.29 -9.04 -7.11
CA ILE A 61 1.90 -10.16 -7.98
C ILE A 61 2.74 -10.17 -9.27
N VAL A 62 2.84 -9.01 -9.94
CA VAL A 62 3.66 -8.87 -11.16
C VAL A 62 5.12 -9.15 -10.87
N GLY A 63 5.65 -8.65 -9.75
CA GLY A 63 7.03 -8.89 -9.33
C GLY A 63 7.33 -10.36 -9.11
N ILE A 64 6.47 -11.08 -8.38
CA ILE A 64 6.59 -12.53 -8.16
C ILE A 64 6.52 -13.28 -9.49
N TYR A 65 5.59 -12.91 -10.38
CA TYR A 65 5.49 -13.50 -11.71
C TYR A 65 6.78 -13.29 -12.51
N CYS A 66 7.34 -12.08 -12.54
CA CYS A 66 8.60 -11.77 -13.24
C CYS A 66 9.82 -12.52 -12.67
N ILE A 67 9.82 -12.84 -11.38
CA ILE A 67 10.87 -13.64 -10.72
C ILE A 67 10.78 -15.11 -11.15
N HIS A 68 9.57 -15.67 -11.20
CA HIS A 68 9.34 -17.11 -11.43
C HIS A 68 9.13 -17.47 -12.90
N LYS A 69 8.86 -16.50 -13.77
CA LYS A 69 8.80 -16.71 -15.21
C LYS A 69 10.17 -17.22 -15.68
N LYS A 70 10.25 -18.53 -15.94
CA LYS A 70 11.37 -19.15 -16.64
C LYS A 70 11.42 -18.53 -18.04
N VAL A 71 12.53 -17.85 -18.32
CA VAL A 71 12.92 -17.48 -19.69
C VAL A 71 13.51 -18.73 -20.32
#